data_AF-A0A8J7PVJ6-F1
#
_entry.id   AF-A0A8J7PVJ6-F1
#
_cell.length_a   1.000
_cell.length_b   1.000
_cell.length_c   1.000
_cell.angle_alpha   90.00
_cell.angle_beta   90.00
_cell.angle_gamma   90.00
#
_symmetry.space_group_name_H-M   'P 1'
#
loop_
_entity.id
_entity.type
_entity.pdbx_description
1 polymer ?
#
loop_
_entity_poly.entity_id
_entity_poly.type
_entity_poly.pdbx_seq_one_letter_code
_entity_poly.pdbx_strand_id
1 'polypeptide(L)' 'MTPSPISHPAEAASNAERASAFRYEPKSLRTYTPTQAVLARSAGVFHWTPEGRRLYDFSSGVLVS' A
#
# COMPACT_ATOMS: atom_id res chain seq x y z
N MET A 1 17.49 -9.88 -12.65
CA MET A 1 16.40 -10.36 -11.78
C MET A 1 15.11 -9.73 -12.24
N THR A 2 14.07 -10.53 -12.52
CA THR A 2 12.72 -10.02 -12.76
C THR A 2 12.20 -9.45 -11.44
N PRO A 3 11.74 -8.18 -11.38
CA PRO A 3 11.19 -7.63 -10.15
C PRO A 3 9.93 -8.41 -9.75
N SER A 4 9.76 -8.63 -8.44
CA SER A 4 8.57 -9.25 -7.84
C SER A 4 7.86 -8.25 -6.93
N PRO A 5 6.53 -8.34 -6.78
CA PRO A 5 5.80 -7.47 -5.86
C PRO A 5 6.21 -7.71 -4.40
N ILE A 6 6.13 -6.65 -3.59
CA ILE A 6 6.36 -6.72 -2.14
C ILE A 6 5.27 -7.58 -1.49
N SER A 7 5.66 -8.44 -0.55
CA SER A 7 4.73 -9.31 0.18
C SER A 7 5.11 -9.42 1.65
N HIS A 8 4.11 -9.34 2.53
CA HIS A 8 4.25 -9.48 3.98
C HIS A 8 3.40 -10.63 4.52
N PRO A 9 3.93 -11.54 5.36
CA PRO A 9 3.22 -12.76 5.75
C PRO A 9 1.83 -12.57 6.39
N ALA A 10 1.63 -11.49 7.13
CA ALA A 10 0.40 -11.22 7.87
C ALA A 10 -0.58 -10.28 7.11
N GLU A 11 -0.34 -10.01 5.83
CA GLU A 11 -1.06 -8.96 5.08
C GLU A 11 -1.70 -9.50 3.79
N ALA A 12 -2.48 -10.57 3.90
CA ALA A 12 -3.02 -11.28 2.74
C ALA A 12 -3.82 -10.38 1.77
N ALA A 13 -4.67 -9.49 2.30
CA ALA A 13 -5.47 -8.57 1.48
C ALA A 13 -4.60 -7.48 0.85
N SER A 14 -3.71 -6.86 1.63
CA SER A 14 -2.76 -5.87 1.09
C SER A 14 -1.80 -6.47 0.05
N ASN A 15 -1.36 -7.72 0.23
CA ASN A 15 -0.52 -8.41 -0.74
C ASN A 15 -1.24 -8.61 -2.08
N ALA A 16 -2.54 -8.92 -2.06
CA ALA A 16 -3.34 -9.03 -3.27
C ALA A 16 -3.42 -7.69 -4.02
N GLU A 17 -3.63 -6.59 -3.30
CA GLU A 17 -3.64 -5.24 -3.89
C GLU A 17 -2.26 -4.84 -4.44
N ARG A 18 -1.16 -5.12 -3.72
CA ARG A 18 0.19 -4.87 -4.26
C ARG A 18 0.49 -5.68 -5.50
N ALA A 19 0.05 -6.94 -5.56
CA ALA A 19 0.18 -7.78 -6.74
C ALA A 19 -0.65 -7.24 -7.92
N SER A 20 -1.87 -6.77 -7.65
CA SER A 20 -2.73 -6.10 -8.64
C SER A 20 -2.08 -4.83 -9.18
N ALA A 21 -1.67 -3.92 -8.30
CA ALA A 21 -0.96 -2.69 -8.67
C ALA A 21 0.26 -3.05 -9.52
N PHE A 22 1.12 -3.95 -9.04
CA PHE A 22 2.31 -4.43 -9.75
C PHE A 22 2.01 -4.87 -11.18
N ARG A 23 0.92 -5.62 -11.38
CA ARG A 23 0.51 -6.19 -12.67
C ARG A 23 -0.05 -5.16 -13.64
N TYR A 24 -0.85 -4.21 -13.16
CA TYR A 24 -1.68 -3.37 -14.03
C TYR A 24 -1.19 -1.93 -14.18
N GLU A 25 -0.48 -1.41 -13.19
CA GLU A 25 -0.02 -0.03 -13.22
C GLU A 25 1.36 0.09 -13.88
N PRO A 26 1.54 0.97 -14.88
CA PRO A 26 2.85 1.23 -15.46
C PRO A 26 3.82 1.82 -14.43
N LYS A 27 5.07 1.33 -14.42
CA LYS A 27 6.11 1.85 -13.52
C LYS A 27 6.31 3.37 -13.65
N SER A 28 6.11 3.94 -14.84
CA SER A 28 6.26 5.37 -15.10
C SER A 28 5.18 6.24 -14.44
N LEU A 29 4.08 5.66 -13.97
CA LEU A 29 2.99 6.36 -13.29
C LEU A 29 3.05 6.25 -11.76
N ARG A 30 3.92 5.37 -11.24
CA ARG A 30 4.06 5.17 -9.79
C ARG A 30 4.94 6.23 -9.16
N THR A 31 4.46 6.80 -8.07
CA THR A 31 5.38 7.43 -7.13
C THR A 31 6.10 6.34 -6.37
N TYR A 32 7.42 6.49 -6.22
CA TYR A 32 8.19 5.51 -5.49
C TYR A 32 7.85 5.55 -3.99
N THR A 33 7.12 4.54 -3.52
CA THR A 33 6.75 4.35 -2.12
C THR A 33 7.31 3.02 -1.61
N PRO A 34 8.39 3.03 -0.81
CA PRO A 34 9.09 1.80 -0.40
C PRO A 34 8.22 0.77 0.30
N THR A 35 7.23 1.22 1.09
CA THR A 35 6.37 0.34 1.88
C THR A 35 5.17 -0.18 1.11
N GLN A 36 4.75 0.52 0.04
CA GLN A 36 3.46 0.30 -0.65
C GLN A 36 2.33 0.00 0.35
N ALA A 37 2.17 0.88 1.35
CA ALA A 37 1.16 0.72 2.38
C ALA A 37 -0.24 0.76 1.73
N VAL A 38 -1.04 -0.28 1.97
CA VAL A 38 -2.40 -0.37 1.45
C VAL A 38 -3.36 0.08 2.55
N LEU A 39 -4.20 1.06 2.25
CA LEU A 39 -5.11 1.68 3.21
C LEU A 39 -6.54 1.44 2.78
N ALA A 40 -7.33 0.82 3.64
CA ALA A 40 -8.76 0.56 3.41
C ALA A 40 -9.62 1.79 3.73
N ARG A 41 -9.21 2.60 4.70
CA ARG A 41 -9.88 3.87 5.06
C ARG A 41 -8.97 4.77 5.88
N SER A 42 -9.36 6.05 5.93
CA SER A 42 -8.71 7.09 6.74
C SER A 42 -9.77 7.92 7.48
N ALA A 43 -9.48 8.38 8.69
CA ALA A 43 -10.37 9.21 9.50
C ALA A 43 -9.57 9.91 10.62
N GLY A 44 -9.60 11.24 10.64
CA GLY A 44 -8.78 12.04 11.54
C GLY A 44 -7.29 11.74 11.33
N VAL A 45 -6.55 11.57 12.41
CA VAL A 45 -5.09 11.29 12.40
C VAL A 45 -4.76 9.80 12.22
N PHE A 46 -5.67 9.02 11.63
CA PHE A 46 -5.52 7.57 11.53
C PHE A 46 -5.78 7.03 10.13
N HIS A 47 -5.02 6.00 9.79
CA HIS A 47 -5.29 5.08 8.68
C HIS A 47 -5.62 3.69 9.21
N TRP A 48 -6.36 2.93 8.41
CA TRP A 48 -6.64 1.51 8.64
C TRP A 48 -6.20 0.70 7.43
N THR A 49 -5.40 -0.35 7.65
CA THR A 49 -5.07 -1.32 6.59
C THR A 49 -6.26 -2.27 6.35
N PRO A 50 -6.31 -2.97 5.20
CA PRO A 50 -7.29 -4.04 4.95
C PRO A 50 -7.33 -5.12 6.04
N GLU A 51 -6.22 -5.36 6.73
CA GLU A 51 -6.12 -6.31 7.86
C GLU A 51 -6.66 -5.74 9.18
N GLY A 52 -7.20 -4.52 9.19
CA GLY A 52 -7.78 -3.89 10.37
C GLY A 52 -6.78 -3.21 11.29
N ARG A 53 -5.49 -3.13 10.90
CA ARG A 53 -4.46 -2.43 11.69
C ARG A 53 -4.72 -0.93 11.64
N ARG A 54 -4.79 -0.30 12.81
CA ARG A 54 -4.87 1.18 12.92
C ARG A 54 -3.45 1.76 13.04
N LEU A 55 -3.13 2.71 12.17
CA LEU A 55 -1.85 3.41 12.10
C LEU A 55 -2.07 4.91 12.30
N TYR A 56 -1.12 5.61 12.92
CA TYR A 56 -1.11 7.07 12.92
C TYR A 56 -0.75 7.58 11.51
N ASP A 57 -1.49 8.60 11.05
CA ASP A 57 -1.20 9.29 9.79
C ASP A 57 -0.07 10.30 10.00
N PHE A 58 1.14 9.87 9.67
CA PHE A 58 2.30 10.74 9.47
C PHE A 58 2.67 10.89 7.98
N SER A 59 1.72 10.57 7.08
CA SER A 59 1.89 10.74 5.63
C SER A 59 1.71 12.19 5.16
N SER A 60 1.26 13.08 6.05
CA SER A 60 0.80 14.44 5.71
C SER A 60 -0.35 14.45 4.70
N GLY A 61 -1.12 13.37 4.62
CA GLY A 61 -2.15 13.18 3.60
C GLY A 61 -1.61 12.94 2.19
N VAL A 62 -0.28 12.84 2.02
CA VAL A 62 0.35 12.50 0.74
C VAL A 62 0.37 10.98 0.62
N LEU A 63 -0.79 10.44 0.26
CA LEU A 63 -0.93 9.06 -0.16
C LEU A 63 -0.81 9.02 -1.68
N VAL A 64 0.17 8.28 -2.16
CA VAL A 64 0.47 8.16 -3.59
C VAL A 64 0.18 6.72 -4.03
N SER A 65 -0.43 6.60 -5.21
CA SER A 65 -0.74 5.31 -5.84
C SER A 65 0.52 4.59 -6.29
#